data_AF-A0A7V9RXG9-F1
#
_entry.id   AF-A0A7V9RXG9-F1
#
_cell.length_a   1.000
_cell.length_b   1.000
_cell.length_c   1.000
_cell.angle_alpha   90.00
_cell.angle_beta   90.00
_cell.angle_gamma   90.00
#
_symmetry.space_group_name_H-M   'P 1'
#
loop_
_entity.id
_entity.type
_entity.pdbx_description
1 polymer ?
#
loop_
_entity_poly.entity_id
_entity_poly.type
_entity_poly.pdbx_seq_one_letter_code
_entity_poly.pdbx_strand_id
1 'polypeptide(L)'
;WLDLVGLRYAVRLNGLTSLALTKLDVLSPFGELPVCVRYRLRDGTETSEFPAHQSDFHHCEPVYEVLPGWGEELNGLEDVSQLPERARSYVQFVERALGVEVCLIGTGADREHVLSRRGVEAVLS
;
A
#
# COMPACT_ATOMS: atom_id res chain seq x y z
N TRP A 1 5.34 2.41 8.09
CA TRP A 1 4.35 1.39 7.72
C TRP A 1 3.27 2.00 6.86
N LEU A 2 2.64 1.21 5.99
CA LEU A 2 1.55 1.71 5.16
C LEU A 2 0.31 2.01 6.02
N ASP A 3 -0.30 3.17 5.81
CA ASP A 3 -1.56 3.55 6.45
C ASP A 3 -2.71 3.48 5.45
N LEU A 4 -3.56 2.46 5.61
CA LEU A 4 -4.73 2.26 4.76
C LEU A 4 -5.90 3.18 5.15
N VAL A 5 -5.96 3.70 6.37
CA VAL A 5 -7.02 4.63 6.77
C VAL A 5 -6.84 5.96 6.05
N GLY A 6 -5.63 6.53 6.11
CA GLY A 6 -5.26 7.73 5.36
C GLY A 6 -5.36 7.53 3.85
N LEU A 7 -4.88 6.40 3.33
CA LEU A 7 -4.92 6.14 1.89
C LEU A 7 -6.35 5.94 1.36
N ARG A 8 -7.23 5.27 2.10
CA ARG A 8 -8.67 5.15 1.76
C ARG A 8 -9.35 6.51 1.70
N TYR A 9 -9.04 7.39 2.66
CA TYR A 9 -9.52 8.77 2.64
C TYR A 9 -9.03 9.52 1.40
N ALA A 10 -7.74 9.40 1.05
CA ALA A 10 -7.17 10.03 -0.14
C ALA A 10 -7.81 9.50 -1.45
N VAL A 11 -8.05 8.19 -1.56
CA VAL A 11 -8.74 7.56 -2.68
C VAL A 11 -10.14 8.15 -2.86
N ARG A 12 -10.93 8.21 -1.78
CA ARG A 12 -12.29 8.76 -1.81
C ARG A 12 -12.29 10.25 -2.13
N LEU A 13 -11.41 11.03 -1.50
CA LEU A 13 -11.39 12.49 -1.65
C LEU A 13 -11.01 12.93 -3.07
N ASN A 14 -10.07 12.22 -3.70
CA ASN A 14 -9.56 12.58 -5.03
C ASN A 14 -10.21 11.79 -6.18
N GLY A 15 -11.13 10.86 -5.88
CA GLY A 15 -11.75 10.01 -6.90
C GLY A 15 -10.72 9.12 -7.61
N LEU A 16 -9.71 8.62 -6.90
CA LEU A 16 -8.66 7.80 -7.50
C LEU A 16 -9.26 6.49 -8.02
N THR A 17 -8.92 6.12 -9.25
CA THR A 17 -9.34 4.87 -9.89
C THR A 17 -8.24 3.82 -9.89
N SER A 18 -6.98 4.24 -9.72
CA SER A 18 -5.82 3.36 -9.64
C SER A 18 -4.68 3.99 -8.83
N LEU A 19 -3.70 3.18 -8.46
CA LEU A 19 -2.55 3.56 -7.66
C LEU A 19 -1.24 3.16 -8.33
N ALA A 20 -0.23 4.02 -8.15
CA ALA A 20 1.16 3.64 -8.30
C ALA A 20 1.73 3.34 -6.90
N LEU A 21 2.01 2.06 -6.62
CA LEU A 21 2.65 1.65 -5.38
C LEU A 21 4.17 1.65 -5.56
N THR A 22 4.85 2.63 -4.98
CA THR A 22 6.30 2.80 -5.15
C THR A 22 7.08 2.25 -3.96
N LYS A 23 8.37 2.00 -4.19
CA LYS A 23 9.33 1.56 -3.16
C LYS A 23 8.94 0.24 -2.48
N LEU A 24 8.38 -0.70 -3.25
CA LEU A 24 8.05 -2.02 -2.72
C LEU A 24 9.33 -2.74 -2.25
N ASP A 25 10.43 -2.56 -2.95
CA ASP A 25 11.77 -3.10 -2.64
C ASP A 25 12.25 -2.78 -1.22
N VAL A 26 11.90 -1.60 -0.69
CA VAL A 26 12.27 -1.17 0.67
C VAL A 26 11.66 -2.07 1.75
N LEU A 27 10.56 -2.76 1.45
CA LEU A 27 9.90 -3.68 2.38
C LEU A 27 10.56 -5.08 2.41
N SER A 28 11.42 -5.40 1.45
CA SER A 28 12.01 -6.74 1.30
C SER A 28 12.76 -7.25 2.52
N PRO A 29 13.57 -6.45 3.25
CA PRO A 29 14.34 -6.95 4.39
C PRO A 29 13.50 -7.32 5.62
N PHE A 30 12.23 -6.94 5.68
CA PHE A 30 11.39 -7.16 6.86
C PHE A 30 10.73 -8.54 6.81
N GLY A 31 10.76 -9.27 7.94
CA GLY A 31 10.04 -10.54 8.07
C GLY A 31 8.55 -10.39 8.31
N GLU A 32 8.14 -9.26 8.87
CA GLU A 32 6.75 -8.90 9.18
C GLU A 32 6.49 -7.45 8.75
N LEU A 33 5.30 -7.22 8.20
CA LEU A 33 4.88 -5.96 7.61
C LEU A 33 3.57 -5.50 8.28
N PRO A 34 3.65 -4.71 9.36
CA PRO A 34 2.49 -4.01 9.90
C PRO A 34 1.87 -3.07 8.87
N VAL A 35 0.55 -3.17 8.70
CA VAL A 35 -0.25 -2.25 7.90
C VAL A 35 -1.37 -1.70 8.77
N CYS A 36 -1.44 -0.37 8.90
CA CYS A 36 -2.46 0.27 9.71
C CYS A 36 -3.81 0.16 8.99
N VAL A 37 -4.74 -0.60 9.57
CA VAL A 37 -6.06 -0.88 8.98
C VAL A 37 -7.18 -0.07 9.65
N ARG A 38 -6.97 0.37 10.89
CA ARG A 38 -7.89 1.20 11.67
C ARG A 38 -7.13 2.14 12.60
N TYR A 39 -7.82 3.14 13.08
CA TYR A 39 -7.41 3.96 14.22
C TYR A 39 -8.26 3.66 15.44
N ARG A 40 -7.61 3.50 16.59
CA ARG A 40 -8.25 3.44 17.90
C ARG A 40 -8.28 4.84 18.49
N LEU A 41 -9.46 5.36 18.78
CA LEU A 41 -9.68 6.68 19.36
C LEU A 41 -9.49 6.64 20.89
N ARG A 42 -9.44 7.82 21.51
CA ARG A 42 -9.26 7.99 22.97
C ARG A 42 -10.33 7.31 23.82
N ASP A 43 -11.54 7.18 23.29
CA ASP A 43 -12.65 6.48 23.94
C ASP A 43 -12.57 4.95 23.78
N GLY A 44 -11.52 4.45 23.12
CA GLY A 44 -11.28 3.04 22.85
C GLY A 44 -12.00 2.51 21.61
N THR A 45 -12.83 3.31 20.94
CA THR A 45 -13.51 2.89 19.71
C THR A 45 -12.53 2.79 18.54
N GLU A 46 -12.79 1.88 17.61
CA GLU A 46 -11.98 1.73 16.40
C GLU A 46 -12.74 2.23 15.17
N THR A 47 -12.05 2.91 14.29
CA THR A 47 -12.60 3.43 13.04
C THR A 47 -11.68 3.13 11.87
N SER A 48 -12.27 2.79 10.72
CA SER A 48 -11.58 2.74 9.42
C SER A 48 -11.67 4.04 8.63
N GLU A 49 -12.35 5.04 9.20
CA GLU A 49 -12.51 6.38 8.62
C GLU A 49 -11.47 7.33 9.21
N PHE A 50 -10.90 8.18 8.35
CA PHE A 50 -9.94 9.18 8.80
C PHE A 50 -10.63 10.18 9.74
N PRO A 51 -10.09 10.44 10.95
CA PRO A 51 -10.74 11.33 11.91
C PRO A 51 -10.88 12.75 11.37
N ALA A 52 -12.06 13.34 11.54
CA ALA A 52 -12.35 14.69 11.03
C ALA A 52 -11.69 15.79 11.89
N HIS A 53 -11.50 15.54 13.19
CA HIS A 53 -10.90 16.50 14.10
C HIS A 53 -9.41 16.20 14.28
N GLN A 54 -8.59 17.25 14.19
CA GLN A 54 -7.14 17.15 14.33
C GLN A 54 -6.72 16.59 15.70
N SER A 55 -7.45 16.91 16.77
CA SER A 55 -7.19 16.34 18.10
C SER A 55 -7.43 14.83 18.16
N ASP A 56 -8.47 14.32 17.50
CA ASP A 56 -8.76 12.88 17.46
C ASP A 56 -7.65 12.15 16.69
N PHE A 57 -7.24 12.68 15.53
CA PHE A 57 -6.13 12.13 14.75
C PHE A 57 -4.80 12.19 15.50
N HIS A 58 -4.53 13.27 16.22
CA HIS A 58 -3.28 13.43 16.97
C HIS A 58 -3.13 12.40 18.11
N HIS A 59 -4.25 11.90 18.64
CA HIS A 59 -4.25 11.02 19.79
C HIS A 59 -4.71 9.60 19.50
N CYS A 60 -5.10 9.30 18.26
CA CYS A 60 -5.46 7.95 17.90
C CYS A 60 -4.23 7.04 17.82
N GLU A 61 -4.42 5.77 18.13
CA GLU A 61 -3.39 4.74 17.99
C GLU A 61 -3.65 3.91 16.73
N PRO A 62 -2.61 3.54 15.96
CA PRO A 62 -2.79 2.66 14.82
C PRO A 62 -3.12 1.24 15.28
N VAL A 63 -4.10 0.61 14.62
CA VAL A 63 -4.41 -0.81 14.75
C VAL A 63 -3.86 -1.51 13.51
N TYR A 64 -2.91 -2.41 13.73
CA TYR A 64 -2.17 -3.07 12.66
C TYR A 64 -2.73 -4.46 12.34
N GLU A 65 -2.82 -4.77 11.05
CA GLU A 65 -2.74 -6.14 10.55
C GLU A 65 -1.29 -6.42 10.16
N VAL A 66 -0.77 -7.59 10.53
CA VAL A 66 0.63 -7.96 10.27
C VAL A 66 0.67 -8.97 9.14
N LEU A 67 1.27 -8.56 8.02
CA LEU A 67 1.46 -9.42 6.85
C LEU A 67 2.87 -10.04 6.85
N PRO A 68 3.04 -11.26 6.30
CA PRO A 68 4.36 -11.85 6.18
C PRO A 68 5.18 -11.11 5.12
N GLY A 69 6.42 -10.76 5.47
CA GLY A 69 7.39 -10.24 4.51
C GLY A 69 7.99 -11.34 3.62
N TRP A 70 8.75 -10.94 2.60
CA TRP A 70 9.28 -11.86 1.59
C TRP A 70 10.78 -12.11 1.67
N GLY A 71 11.61 -11.16 2.10
CA GLY A 71 13.07 -11.39 2.23
C GLY A 71 13.84 -11.43 0.91
N GLU A 72 13.16 -11.44 -0.23
CA GLU A 72 13.73 -11.54 -1.58
C GLU A 72 13.90 -10.15 -2.23
N GLU A 73 14.99 -9.95 -2.97
CA GLU A 73 15.19 -8.71 -3.73
C GLU A 73 14.23 -8.60 -4.92
N LEU A 74 13.80 -7.37 -5.24
CA LEU A 74 12.85 -7.09 -6.34
C LEU A 74 13.50 -6.39 -7.55
N ASN A 75 14.82 -6.21 -7.53
CA ASN A 75 15.54 -5.51 -8.60
C ASN A 75 15.60 -6.35 -9.88
N GLY A 76 15.46 -5.68 -11.03
CA GLY A 76 15.59 -6.31 -12.34
C GLY A 76 14.41 -7.20 -12.75
N LEU A 77 13.28 -7.15 -12.04
CA LEU A 77 12.04 -7.78 -12.50
C LEU A 77 11.48 -6.97 -13.68
N GLU A 78 10.95 -7.68 -14.66
CA GLU A 78 10.36 -7.12 -15.88
C GLU A 78 8.84 -7.28 -15.91
N ASP A 79 8.29 -8.23 -15.13
CA ASP A 79 6.86 -8.52 -15.09
C ASP A 79 6.34 -8.76 -13.66
N VAL A 80 5.09 -8.36 -13.40
CA VAL A 80 4.41 -8.54 -12.10
C VAL A 80 4.31 -10.02 -11.71
N SER A 81 4.27 -10.92 -12.68
CA SER A 81 4.29 -12.36 -12.46
C SER A 81 5.61 -12.90 -11.90
N GLN A 82 6.68 -12.11 -11.93
CA GLN A 82 7.96 -12.46 -11.32
C GLN A 82 8.08 -12.01 -9.86
N LEU A 83 7.12 -11.21 -9.36
CA LEU A 83 7.10 -10.84 -7.94
C LEU A 83 6.99 -12.09 -7.06
N PRO A 84 7.76 -12.15 -5.95
CA PRO A 84 7.57 -13.15 -4.91
C PRO A 84 6.11 -13.20 -4.47
N GLU A 85 5.61 -14.40 -4.15
CA GLU A 85 4.20 -14.63 -3.85
C GLU A 85 3.69 -13.72 -2.72
N ARG A 86 4.52 -13.49 -1.70
CA ARG A 86 4.19 -12.61 -0.57
C ARG A 86 4.19 -11.13 -0.94
N ALA A 87 5.10 -10.69 -1.81
CA ALA A 87 5.10 -9.32 -2.33
C ALA A 87 3.84 -9.06 -3.16
N ARG A 88 3.46 -10.02 -4.01
CA ARG A 88 2.22 -9.97 -4.78
C ARG A 88 0.98 -9.98 -3.88
N SER A 89 0.97 -10.82 -2.86
CA SER A 89 -0.10 -10.89 -1.86
C SER A 89 -0.27 -9.57 -1.11
N TYR A 90 0.84 -8.89 -0.79
CA TYR A 90 0.83 -7.55 -0.19
C TYR A 90 0.17 -6.52 -1.12
N VAL A 91 0.55 -6.50 -2.41
CA VAL A 91 -0.09 -5.62 -3.41
C VAL A 91 -1.60 -5.89 -3.49
N GLN A 92 -2.01 -7.15 -3.61
CA GLN A 92 -3.42 -7.53 -3.67
C GLN A 92 -4.18 -7.20 -2.38
N PHE A 93 -3.53 -7.27 -1.21
CA PHE A 93 -4.12 -6.84 0.05
C PHE A 93 -4.44 -5.35 0.03
N VAL A 94 -3.51 -4.51 -0.45
CA VAL A 94 -3.72 -3.08 -0.62
C VAL A 94 -4.87 -2.80 -1.59
N GLU A 95 -4.91 -3.49 -2.73
CA GLU A 95 -6.00 -3.36 -3.73
C GLU A 95 -7.36 -3.69 -3.13
N ARG A 96 -7.49 -4.87 -2.48
CA ARG A 96 -8.74 -5.28 -1.82
C ARG A 96 -9.14 -4.30 -0.73
N ALA A 97 -8.16 -3.83 0.04
CA ALA A 97 -8.43 -2.90 1.13
C ALA A 97 -8.95 -1.57 0.60
N LEU A 98 -8.51 -1.08 -0.58
CA LEU A 98 -8.87 0.24 -1.08
C LEU A 98 -9.99 0.22 -2.14
N GLY A 99 -10.27 -0.93 -2.73
CA GLY A 99 -11.25 -1.07 -3.81
C GLY A 99 -10.79 -0.47 -5.14
N VAL A 100 -9.48 -0.25 -5.30
CA VAL A 100 -8.86 0.31 -6.51
C VAL A 100 -7.65 -0.53 -6.93
N GLU A 101 -7.34 -0.54 -8.22
CA GLU A 101 -6.24 -1.32 -8.78
C GLU A 101 -4.88 -0.63 -8.51
N VAL A 102 -3.83 -1.42 -8.28
CA VAL A 102 -2.44 -0.96 -8.33
C VAL A 102 -1.91 -1.24 -9.73
N CYS A 103 -1.83 -0.20 -10.56
CA CYS A 103 -1.45 -0.30 -11.98
C CYS A 103 0.06 -0.23 -12.20
N LEU A 104 0.79 0.44 -11.31
CA LEU A 104 2.25 0.57 -11.33
C LEU A 104 2.85 0.12 -10.02
N ILE A 105 3.95 -0.65 -10.07
CA ILE A 105 4.67 -1.16 -8.91
C ILE A 105 6.15 -0.81 -9.05
N GLY A 106 6.66 0.07 -8.19
CA GLY A 106 8.08 0.41 -8.15
C GLY A 106 8.86 -0.61 -7.33
N THR A 107 9.87 -1.24 -7.95
CA THR A 107 10.68 -2.34 -7.39
C THR A 107 12.17 -1.99 -7.26
N GLY A 108 12.51 -0.70 -7.36
CA GLY A 108 13.87 -0.20 -7.17
C GLY A 108 13.94 1.33 -7.18
N ALA A 109 15.15 1.86 -6.97
CA ALA A 109 15.39 3.31 -6.92
C ALA A 109 15.42 3.96 -8.31
N ASP A 110 15.79 3.19 -9.35
CA ASP A 110 15.92 3.68 -10.71
C ASP A 110 14.56 3.72 -11.43
N ARG A 111 14.41 4.67 -12.37
CA ARG A 111 13.15 4.88 -13.11
C ARG A 111 12.70 3.65 -13.89
N GLU A 112 13.64 2.81 -14.29
CA GLU A 112 13.39 1.60 -15.07
C GLU A 112 12.85 0.44 -14.20
N HIS A 113 12.93 0.57 -12.87
CA HIS A 113 12.46 -0.45 -11.93
C HIS A 113 10.99 -0.23 -11.58
N VAL A 114 10.14 -0.20 -12.60
CA VAL A 114 8.69 -0.04 -12.47
C VAL A 114 7.97 -1.08 -13.32
N LEU A 115 7.19 -1.93 -12.66
CA LEU A 115 6.33 -2.91 -13.31
C LEU A 115 4.96 -2.26 -13.61
N SER A 116 4.42 -2.50 -14.80
CA SER A 116 3.07 -2.07 -15.17
C SER A 116 2.17 -3.26 -15.48
N ARG A 117 0.94 -3.26 -14.94
CA ARG A 117 -0.07 -4.27 -15.26
C ARG A 117 -0.81 -4.04 -16.58
N ARG A 118 -0.76 -2.81 -17.12
CA ARG A 118 -1.47 -2.41 -18.34
C ARG A 118 -0.53 -1.96 -19.47
N GLY A 119 0.79 -2.08 -19.28
CA GLY A 119 1.80 -1.37 -20.07
C GLY A 119 1.91 0.09 -19.62
N VAL A 120 3.12 0.67 -19.66
CA VAL A 120 3.37 2.02 -19.12
C VAL A 120 2.63 3.10 -19.92
N GLU A 121 2.46 2.90 -21.23
CA GLU A 121 1.78 3.83 -22.14
C GLU A 121 0.28 3.97 -21.86
N ALA A 122 -0.38 2.89 -21.43
CA ALA A 122 -1.83 2.87 -21.15
C ALA A 122 -2.21 3.52 -19.81
N VAL A 123 -1.22 3.81 -18.95
CA VAL A 123 -1.44 4.47 -17.64
C VAL A 123 -1.32 5.99 -17.74
N LEU A 124 -0.67 6.50 -18.80
CA LEU A 124 -0.44 7.93 -19.04
C LEU A 124 -1.43 8.55 -20.06
N SER A 125 -2.33 7.73 -20.63
CA SER A 125 -3.41 8.16 -21.53
C SER A 125 -4.72 8.39 -20.77
#